data_AF-D5P2K3-F1
#
_entry.id   AF-D5P2K3-F1
#
_cell.length_a   1.000
_cell.length_b   1.000
_cell.length_c   1.000
_cell.angle_alpha   90.00
_cell.angle_beta   90.00
_cell.angle_gamma   90.00
#
_symmetry.space_group_name_H-M   'P 1'
#
loop_
_entity.id
_entity.type
_entity.pdbx_description
1 polymer ?
#
loop_
_entity_poly.entity_id
_entity_poly.type
_entity_poly.pdbx_seq_one_letter_code
_entity_poly.pdbx_strand_id
1 'polypeptide(L)'
;MTRKKTTVYIDEALLRAAKVAAARSGKREYEVFEDALKRHLGFAGTVERIWAGISPEDAPGEEDAARLATEELAAVRAERSPRRAG
;
A
#
# COMPACT_ATOMS: atom_id res chain seq x y z
N MET A 1 6.81 0.37 3.14
CA MET A 1 7.57 0.09 1.89
C MET A 1 8.11 1.39 1.31
N THR A 2 9.40 1.47 1.01
CA THR A 2 10.05 2.64 0.41
C THR A 2 9.77 2.71 -1.10
N ARG A 3 9.36 3.89 -1.61
CA ARG A 3 9.10 4.12 -3.04
C ARG A 3 10.36 4.61 -3.76
N LYS A 4 10.63 4.10 -4.97
CA LYS A 4 11.75 4.53 -5.82
C LYS A 4 11.26 5.34 -7.02
N LYS A 5 11.82 6.54 -7.22
CA LYS A 5 11.53 7.38 -8.40
C LYS A 5 12.00 6.65 -9.66
N THR A 6 11.11 6.53 -10.63
CA THR A 6 11.35 5.88 -11.93
C THR A 6 10.78 6.75 -13.03
N THR A 7 11.51 6.89 -14.14
CA THR A 7 11.08 7.64 -15.32
C THR A 7 10.77 6.65 -16.44
N VAL A 8 9.61 6.79 -17.06
CA VAL A 8 9.14 5.93 -18.16
C VAL A 8 8.54 6.79 -19.27
N TYR A 9 8.58 6.29 -20.51
CA TYR A 9 7.82 6.89 -21.62
C TYR A 9 6.41 6.32 -21.60
N ILE A 10 5.41 7.21 -21.67
CA ILE A 10 3.98 6.88 -21.67
C ILE A 10 3.31 7.68 -22.77
N ASP A 11 2.36 7.05 -23.45
CA ASP A 11 1.50 7.71 -24.42
C ASP A 11 0.78 8.92 -23.80
N GLU A 12 0.70 10.02 -24.53
CA GLU A 12 0.14 11.28 -24.02
C GLU A 12 -1.35 11.18 -23.68
N ALA A 13 -2.12 10.42 -24.46
CA ALA A 13 -3.53 10.18 -24.19
C ALA A 13 -3.71 9.32 -22.94
N LEU A 14 -2.85 8.31 -22.76
CA LEU A 14 -2.85 7.49 -21.55
C LEU A 14 -2.49 8.31 -20.29
N LEU A 15 -1.49 9.19 -20.37
CA LEU A 15 -1.14 10.09 -19.27
C LEU A 15 -2.30 11.04 -18.91
N ARG A 16 -3.00 11.58 -19.92
CA ARG A 16 -4.21 12.39 -19.70
C ARG A 16 -5.31 11.59 -19.01
N ALA A 17 -5.57 10.36 -19.45
CA ALA A 17 -6.57 9.50 -18.83
C ALA A 17 -6.24 9.20 -17.36
N ALA A 18 -4.97 8.93 -17.04
CA ALA A 18 -4.50 8.70 -15.68
C ALA A 18 -4.73 9.91 -14.77
N LYS A 19 -4.50 11.14 -15.27
CA LYS A 19 -4.78 12.38 -14.54
C LYS A 19 -6.26 12.55 -14.21
N VAL A 20 -7.14 12.28 -15.17
CA VAL A 20 -8.59 12.33 -14.96
C VAL A 20 -9.02 11.29 -13.93
N ALA A 21 -8.49 10.07 -14.03
CA ALA A 21 -8.78 9.01 -13.06
C ALA A 21 -8.34 9.40 -11.64
N ALA A 22 -7.12 9.93 -11.49
CA ALA A 22 -6.58 10.42 -10.24
C ALA A 22 -7.47 11.49 -9.61
N ALA A 23 -7.90 12.49 -10.39
CA ALA A 23 -8.80 13.53 -9.95
C ALA A 23 -10.16 12.98 -9.49
N ARG A 24 -10.74 12.04 -10.24
CA ARG A 24 -12.05 11.43 -9.90
C ARG A 24 -12.00 10.55 -8.66
N SER A 25 -10.87 9.90 -8.40
CA SER A 25 -10.71 9.00 -7.25
C SER A 25 -10.04 9.67 -6.04
N GLY A 26 -9.70 10.96 -6.11
CA GLY A 26 -8.93 11.65 -5.06
C GLY A 26 -7.52 11.09 -4.85
N LYS A 27 -6.95 10.41 -5.85
CA LYS A 27 -5.62 9.79 -5.80
C LYS A 27 -4.56 10.68 -6.44
N ARG A 28 -3.30 10.42 -6.17
CA ARG A 28 -2.16 10.93 -6.93
C ARG A 28 -1.99 10.11 -8.23
N GLU A 29 -1.42 10.73 -9.26
CA GLU A 29 -1.17 10.05 -10.55
C GLU A 29 -0.36 8.75 -10.38
N TYR A 30 0.69 8.77 -9.56
CA TYR A 30 1.52 7.58 -9.31
C TYR A 30 0.73 6.42 -8.69
N GLU A 31 -0.32 6.69 -7.89
CA GLU A 31 -1.15 5.64 -7.29
C GLU A 31 -2.02 4.96 -8.34
N VAL A 32 -2.49 5.70 -9.35
CA VAL A 32 -3.21 5.13 -10.51
C VAL A 32 -2.29 4.21 -11.30
N PHE A 33 -1.05 4.62 -11.55
CA PHE A 33 -0.06 3.78 -12.23
C PHE A 33 0.29 2.55 -11.40
N GLU A 34 0.51 2.71 -10.10
CA GLU A 34 0.86 1.63 -9.19
C GLU A 34 -0.27 0.59 -9.10
N ASP A 35 -1.53 1.02 -8.98
CA ASP A 35 -2.70 0.14 -8.95
C ASP A 35 -2.88 -0.63 -10.27
N ALA A 36 -2.71 0.04 -11.41
CA ALA A 36 -2.78 -0.59 -12.72
C ALA A 36 -1.68 -1.65 -12.88
N LEU A 37 -0.44 -1.34 -12.47
CA LEU A 37 0.69 -2.26 -12.52
C LEU A 37 0.49 -3.44 -11.58
N LYS A 38 0.01 -3.21 -10.35
CA LYS A 38 -0.32 -4.28 -9.39
C LYS A 38 -1.39 -5.22 -9.94
N ARG A 39 -2.43 -4.69 -10.60
CA ARG A 39 -3.46 -5.51 -11.24
C ARG A 39 -2.88 -6.31 -12.40
N HIS A 40 -2.11 -5.67 -13.28
CA HIS A 40 -1.52 -6.32 -14.44
C HIS A 40 -0.55 -7.44 -14.06
N LEU A 41 0.29 -7.22 -13.04
CA LEU A 41 1.24 -8.20 -12.54
C LEU A 41 0.62 -9.22 -11.57
N GLY A 42 -0.70 -9.15 -11.34
CA GLY A 42 -1.41 -10.09 -10.46
C GLY A 42 -1.16 -9.88 -8.96
N PHE A 43 -0.45 -8.84 -8.55
CA PHE A 43 -0.27 -8.49 -7.13
C PHE A 43 -1.59 -8.12 -6.45
N ALA A 44 -2.52 -7.51 -7.18
CA ALA A 44 -3.84 -7.23 -6.64
C ALA A 44 -4.60 -8.53 -6.31
N GLY A 45 -4.62 -9.51 -7.21
CA GLY A 45 -5.30 -10.79 -6.97
C GLY A 45 -4.52 -11.76 -6.06
N THR A 46 -3.22 -11.54 -5.86
CA THR A 46 -2.40 -12.40 -4.98
C THR A 46 -2.73 -12.15 -3.52
N VAL A 47 -2.96 -10.90 -3.12
CA VAL A 47 -3.42 -10.58 -1.77
C VAL A 47 -4.81 -11.18 -1.54
N GLU A 48 -5.78 -10.95 -2.43
CA GLU A 48 -7.09 -11.60 -2.35
C GLU A 48 -7.01 -13.13 -2.30
N ARG A 49 -6.11 -13.78 -3.04
CA ARG A 49 -5.92 -15.24 -3.00
C ARG A 49 -5.34 -15.71 -1.67
N ILE A 50 -4.37 -14.98 -1.12
CA ILE A 50 -3.81 -15.27 0.20
C ILE A 50 -4.89 -15.10 1.26
N TRP A 51 -5.66 -14.00 1.21
CA TRP A 51 -6.78 -13.73 2.10
C TRP A 51 -7.90 -14.77 1.99
N ALA A 52 -8.21 -15.25 0.79
CA ALA A 52 -9.19 -16.31 0.57
C ALA A 52 -8.73 -17.68 1.11
N GLY A 53 -7.42 -17.86 1.34
CA GLY A 53 -6.85 -19.07 1.93
C GLY A 53 -6.59 -18.99 3.43
N ILE A 54 -6.88 -17.84 4.07
CA ILE A 54 -6.77 -17.65 5.52
C ILE A 54 -8.14 -17.97 6.13
N SER A 55 -8.17 -18.95 7.01
CA SER A 55 -9.35 -19.34 7.77
C SER A 55 -9.34 -18.71 9.17
N PRO A 56 -10.48 -18.64 9.89
CA PRO A 56 -10.55 -18.04 11.22
C PRO A 56 -9.55 -18.63 12.24
N GLU A 57 -9.16 -19.89 12.05
CA GLU A 57 -8.15 -20.61 12.81
C GLU A 57 -6.71 -20.14 12.56
N ASP A 58 -6.43 -19.49 11.43
CA ASP A 58 -5.14 -18.89 11.12
C ASP A 58 -4.97 -17.50 11.75
N ALA A 59 -6.05 -16.94 12.31
CA ALA A 59 -6.00 -15.67 13.02
C ALA A 59 -5.25 -15.84 14.35
N PRO A 60 -4.38 -14.88 14.73
CA PRO A 60 -3.72 -14.91 16.03
C PRO A 60 -4.76 -14.88 17.15
N GLY A 61 -4.50 -15.64 18.22
CA GLY A 61 -5.32 -15.59 19.42
C GLY A 61 -5.34 -14.19 20.03
N GLU A 62 -6.32 -13.90 20.89
CA GLU A 62 -6.55 -12.57 21.44
C GLU A 62 -5.31 -11.93 22.07
N GLU A 63 -4.52 -12.72 22.82
CA GLU A 63 -3.29 -12.25 23.46
C GLU A 63 -2.20 -11.91 22.44
N ASP A 64 -2.00 -12.74 21.43
CA ASP A 64 -1.03 -12.50 20.35
C ASP A 64 -1.45 -11.29 19.50
N ALA A 65 -2.74 -11.15 19.22
CA ALA A 65 -3.30 -10.01 18.51
C ALA A 65 -3.11 -8.70 19.28
N ALA A 66 -3.36 -8.71 20.59
CA ALA A 66 -3.15 -7.55 21.46
C ALA A 66 -1.67 -7.16 21.54
N ARG A 67 -0.77 -8.14 21.60
CA ARG A 67 0.69 -7.93 21.56
C ARG A 67 1.11 -7.28 20.25
N LEU A 68 0.71 -7.84 19.11
CA LEU A 68 0.99 -7.31 17.78
C LEU A 68 0.51 -5.86 17.62
N ALA A 69 -0.72 -5.55 18.03
CA ALA A 69 -1.26 -4.20 17.94
C ALA A 69 -0.44 -3.19 18.77
N THR A 70 0.02 -3.61 19.95
CA THR A 70 0.86 -2.77 20.83
C THR A 70 2.23 -2.51 20.23
N GLU A 71 2.87 -3.53 19.65
CA GLU A 71 4.17 -3.43 18.99
C GLU A 71 4.13 -2.49 17.78
N GLU A 72 3.12 -2.64 16.91
CA GLU A 72 2.94 -1.78 15.73
C GLU A 72 2.67 -0.32 16.13
N LEU A 73 1.85 -0.11 17.17
CA LEU A 73 1.60 1.24 17.70
C LEU A 73 2.88 1.88 18.24
N ALA A 74 3.74 1.10 18.90
CA ALA A 74 5.04 1.57 19.38
C ALA A 74 5.98 1.92 18.21
N ALA A 75 6.03 1.10 17.17
CA ALA A 75 6.84 1.35 15.97
C ALA A 75 6.42 2.64 15.24
N VAL A 76 5.12 2.83 15.01
CA VAL A 76 4.58 4.06 14.38
C VAL A 76 4.90 5.30 15.22
N ARG A 77 4.84 5.19 16.55
CA ARG A 77 5.21 6.29 17.45
C ARG A 77 6.70 6.59 17.40
N ALA A 78 7.56 5.58 17.31
CA ALA A 78 9.00 5.75 17.16
C ALA A 78 9.35 6.44 15.84
N GLU A 79 8.70 6.08 14.74
CA GLU A 79 8.87 6.73 13.42
C GLU A 79 8.40 8.18 13.41
N ARG A 80 7.33 8.49 14.16
CA ARG A 80 6.77 9.85 14.28
C ARG A 80 7.46 10.71 15.32
N SER A 81 8.32 10.14 16.16
CA SER A 81 9.12 10.93 17.10
C SER A 81 10.11 11.78 16.29
N PRO A 82 9.96 13.12 16.26
CA PRO A 82 10.90 13.96 15.55
C PRO A 82 12.29 13.77 16.18
N ARG A 83 13.33 13.67 15.34
CA ARG A 83 14.71 13.92 15.77
C ARG A 83 14.77 15.30 16.43
N ARG A 84 14.55 15.36 17.75
CA ARG A 84 14.85 16.50 18.60
C ARG A 84 16.08 16.13 19.41
N ALA A 85 17.23 16.47 18.86
CA ALA A 85 18.42 16.99 19.55
C ALA A 85 19.62 16.82 18.59
N GLY A 86 20.10 17.94 18.09
CA GLY A 86 21.16 18.10 17.11
C GLY A 86 21.07 19.50 16.54
#